data_AF-A0A838SGT3-F1
#
_entry.id   AF-A0A838SGT3-F1
#
_cell.length_a   1.000
_cell.length_b   1.000
_cell.length_c   1.000
_cell.angle_alpha   90.00
_cell.angle_beta   90.00
_cell.angle_gamma   90.00
#
_symmetry.space_group_name_H-M   'P 1'
#
loop_
_entity.id
_entity.type
_entity.pdbx_description
1 polymer ?
#
loop_
_entity_poly.entity_id
_entity_poly.type
_entity_poly.pdbx_seq_one_letter_code
_entity_poly.pdbx_strand_id
1 'polypeptide(L)'
;IAQSKQWLADFPHIHTYETSGVDLLEFPHSSFALVYSYVTFQHMPRPVFERYLREIHRVLTPNGYLVFQLPIGHFQDVPLEDTIGIRSYSNQEIEESLRRNGLGFHPSSDPEFTELSDPHSHRFRLAQKIGPISPPVSMDWNELKQPHFVSELDNHLYAMYADNCACAGNYQEGIQTLQILVNKNPANLEGRLRLAALLIETGQLPKAFVTMEEIITLHPGYEEGHRTLRQLLEKCPNLNPSRIPSLSTTSQHSSADASQGTPALANREYSTTKI
;
A
#
# COMPACT_ATOMS: atom_id res chain seq x y z
N ILE A 1 17.13 -14.33 13.81
CA ILE A 1 17.37 -15.76 13.46
C ILE A 1 17.40 -16.72 14.65
N ALA A 2 18.03 -16.37 15.78
CA ALA A 2 18.09 -17.26 16.96
C ALA A 2 16.70 -17.79 17.38
N GLN A 3 15.69 -16.92 17.43
CA GLN A 3 14.32 -17.31 17.75
C GLN A 3 13.72 -18.33 16.77
N SER A 4 13.95 -18.13 15.46
CA SER A 4 13.47 -19.04 14.43
C SER A 4 14.12 -20.42 14.55
N LYS A 5 15.43 -20.49 14.82
CA LYS A 5 16.14 -21.74 15.10
C LYS A 5 15.58 -22.46 16.32
N GLN A 6 15.22 -21.72 17.37
CA GLN A 6 14.59 -22.29 18.56
C GLN A 6 13.21 -22.87 18.25
N TRP A 7 12.35 -22.13 17.54
CA TRP A 7 11.00 -22.61 17.17
C TRP A 7 11.03 -23.84 16.26
N LEU A 8 12.09 -24.00 15.47
CA LEU A 8 12.22 -25.07 14.48
C LEU A 8 13.19 -26.18 14.93
N ALA A 9 13.56 -26.22 16.21
CA ALA A 9 14.56 -27.16 16.73
C ALA A 9 14.17 -28.64 16.53
N ASP A 10 12.86 -28.95 16.54
CA ASP A 10 12.33 -30.30 16.35
C ASP A 10 12.28 -30.73 14.87
N PHE A 11 12.61 -29.85 13.92
CA PHE A 11 12.56 -30.10 12.48
C PHE A 11 13.97 -30.07 11.88
N PRO A 12 14.74 -31.18 11.93
CA PRO A 12 16.17 -31.21 11.57
C PRO A 12 16.45 -30.93 10.08
N HIS A 13 15.42 -31.02 9.23
CA HIS A 13 15.51 -30.74 7.79
C HIS A 13 15.17 -29.29 7.43
N ILE A 14 14.85 -28.45 8.42
CA ILE A 14 14.58 -27.02 8.20
C ILE A 14 15.78 -26.22 8.66
N HIS A 15 16.33 -25.43 7.75
CA HIS A 15 17.47 -24.56 8.00
C HIS A 15 17.06 -23.10 7.80
N THR A 16 17.53 -22.23 8.68
CA THR A 16 17.23 -20.80 8.66
C THR A 16 18.49 -20.00 8.39
N TYR A 17 18.38 -19.03 7.49
CA TYR A 17 19.49 -18.23 6.99
C TYR A 17 19.18 -16.74 7.16
N GLU A 18 20.22 -15.94 7.42
CA GLU A 18 20.18 -14.49 7.26
C GLU A 18 20.70 -14.20 5.88
N THR A 19 19.95 -13.40 5.13
CA THR A 19 20.36 -12.93 3.81
C THR A 19 20.46 -11.42 3.83
N SER A 20 21.12 -10.84 2.84
CA SER A 20 21.20 -9.37 2.65
C SER A 20 19.85 -8.66 2.54
N GLY A 21 18.78 -9.42 2.24
CA GLY A 21 17.44 -8.89 1.98
C GLY A 21 17.23 -8.48 0.53
N VAL A 22 18.27 -8.51 -0.31
CA VAL A 22 18.20 -8.13 -1.73
C VAL A 22 18.76 -9.19 -2.69
N ASP A 23 19.35 -10.28 -2.18
CA ASP A 23 19.89 -11.39 -2.97
C ASP A 23 19.92 -12.72 -2.18
N LEU A 24 20.46 -13.76 -2.83
CA LEU A 24 20.55 -15.13 -2.31
C LEU A 24 22.00 -15.67 -2.41
N LEU A 25 22.99 -14.81 -2.21
CA LEU A 25 24.41 -15.12 -2.45
C LEU A 25 24.96 -16.25 -1.57
N GLU A 26 24.32 -16.50 -0.43
CA GLU A 26 24.63 -17.60 0.49
C GLU A 26 24.39 -18.98 -0.15
N PHE A 27 23.60 -19.03 -1.22
CA PHE A 27 23.23 -20.28 -1.89
C PHE A 27 24.02 -20.49 -3.19
N PRO A 28 24.50 -21.73 -3.44
CA PRO A 28 25.21 -22.04 -4.68
C PRO A 28 24.30 -22.00 -5.90
N HIS A 29 24.93 -22.00 -7.08
CA HIS A 29 24.22 -22.16 -8.34
C HIS A 29 23.53 -23.53 -8.39
N SER A 30 22.35 -23.59 -9.01
CA SER A 30 21.65 -24.85 -9.31
C SER A 30 21.56 -25.83 -8.13
N SER A 31 21.19 -25.33 -6.97
CA SER A 31 21.10 -26.08 -5.71
C SER A 31 19.68 -26.53 -5.38
N PHE A 32 18.65 -25.89 -5.95
CA PHE A 32 17.26 -26.16 -5.59
C PHE A 32 16.41 -26.55 -6.80
N ALA A 33 15.59 -27.59 -6.64
CA ALA A 33 14.58 -27.95 -7.64
C ALA A 33 13.32 -27.07 -7.56
N LEU A 34 13.07 -26.47 -6.39
CA LEU A 34 11.92 -25.62 -6.10
C LEU A 34 12.35 -24.43 -5.25
N VAL A 35 11.91 -23.24 -5.63
CA VAL A 35 11.88 -22.05 -4.76
C VAL A 35 10.42 -21.71 -4.48
N TYR A 36 10.12 -21.40 -3.23
CA TYR A 36 8.78 -21.05 -2.77
C TYR A 36 8.80 -19.70 -2.07
N SER A 37 7.85 -18.82 -2.42
CA SER A 37 7.67 -17.49 -1.84
C SER A 37 6.22 -17.28 -1.44
N TYR A 38 6.00 -16.76 -0.24
CA TYR A 38 4.67 -16.57 0.34
C TYR A 38 4.55 -15.17 0.92
N VAL A 39 3.61 -14.36 0.41
CA VAL A 39 3.33 -12.99 0.90
C VAL A 39 4.62 -12.17 1.06
N THR A 40 5.56 -12.25 0.12
CA THR A 40 6.84 -11.53 0.22
C THR A 40 7.04 -10.56 -0.94
N PHE A 41 6.97 -11.03 -2.19
CA PHE A 41 7.31 -10.22 -3.36
C PHE A 41 6.44 -8.97 -3.52
N GLN A 42 5.16 -9.06 -3.17
CA GLN A 42 4.22 -7.93 -3.23
C GLN A 42 4.58 -6.76 -2.29
N HIS A 43 5.45 -6.98 -1.31
CA HIS A 43 5.89 -5.96 -0.35
C HIS A 43 7.32 -5.45 -0.63
N MET A 44 8.01 -6.03 -1.63
CA MET A 44 9.36 -5.63 -2.00
C MET A 44 9.34 -4.51 -3.04
N PRO A 45 10.29 -3.57 -3.02
CA PRO A 45 10.52 -2.68 -4.15
C PRO A 45 10.68 -3.44 -5.46
N ARG A 46 10.13 -2.92 -6.57
CA ARG A 46 10.21 -3.57 -7.89
C ARG A 46 11.65 -3.94 -8.32
N PRO A 47 12.68 -3.08 -8.11
CA PRO A 47 14.06 -3.46 -8.44
C PRO A 47 14.58 -4.64 -7.61
N VAL A 48 14.14 -4.76 -6.35
CA VAL A 48 14.48 -5.89 -5.47
C VAL A 48 13.81 -7.16 -5.95
N PHE A 49 12.51 -7.11 -6.25
CA PHE A 49 11.77 -8.26 -6.76
C PHE A 49 12.41 -8.82 -8.05
N GLU A 50 12.79 -7.96 -9.00
CA GLU A 50 13.47 -8.38 -10.22
C GLU A 50 14.83 -9.02 -9.96
N ARG A 51 15.61 -8.45 -9.04
CA ARG A 51 16.87 -9.05 -8.62
C ARG A 51 16.64 -10.44 -8.02
N TYR A 52 15.59 -10.62 -7.22
CA TYR A 52 15.21 -11.94 -6.73
C TYR A 52 14.83 -12.90 -7.85
N LEU A 53 14.08 -12.50 -8.88
CA LEU A 53 13.82 -13.38 -10.03
C LEU A 53 15.12 -13.87 -10.68
N ARG A 54 16.12 -13.00 -10.79
CA ARG A 54 17.44 -13.35 -11.30
C ARG A 54 18.19 -14.32 -10.41
N GLU A 55 18.20 -14.06 -9.10
CA GLU A 55 18.84 -14.92 -8.11
C GLU A 55 18.14 -16.29 -8.00
N ILE A 56 16.82 -16.31 -8.11
CA ILE A 56 16.00 -17.53 -8.17
C ILE A 56 16.40 -18.35 -9.39
N HIS A 57 16.51 -17.74 -10.56
CA HIS A 57 17.02 -18.44 -11.74
C HIS A 57 18.41 -19.04 -11.47
N ARG A 58 19.33 -18.29 -10.87
CA ARG A 58 20.69 -18.74 -10.54
C ARG A 58 20.70 -19.97 -9.64
N VAL A 59 19.94 -19.95 -8.54
CA VAL A 59 19.93 -21.03 -7.55
C VAL A 59 19.09 -22.24 -7.97
N LEU A 60 18.16 -22.07 -8.92
CA LEU A 60 17.37 -23.19 -9.45
C LEU A 60 18.21 -24.13 -10.32
N THR A 61 17.99 -25.44 -10.15
CA THR A 61 18.47 -26.47 -11.07
C THR A 61 17.87 -26.27 -12.47
N PRO A 62 18.44 -26.88 -13.52
CA PRO A 62 17.74 -26.99 -14.81
C PRO A 62 16.32 -27.53 -14.61
N ASN A 63 15.34 -26.94 -15.30
CA ASN A 63 13.90 -27.25 -15.19
C ASN A 63 13.26 -27.02 -13.81
N GLY A 64 13.98 -26.37 -12.88
CA GLY A 64 13.46 -26.05 -11.55
C GLY A 64 12.29 -25.08 -11.57
N TYR A 65 11.53 -25.07 -10.47
CA TYR A 65 10.26 -24.37 -10.36
C TYR A 65 10.30 -23.23 -9.35
N LEU A 66 9.53 -22.19 -9.61
CA LEU A 66 9.22 -21.11 -8.68
C LEU A 66 7.72 -21.15 -8.39
N VAL A 67 7.35 -21.27 -7.12
CA VAL A 67 5.98 -21.10 -6.63
C VAL A 67 5.90 -19.80 -5.84
N PHE A 68 4.98 -18.91 -6.22
CA PHE A 68 4.90 -17.59 -5.61
C PHE A 68 3.49 -17.02 -5.62
N GLN A 69 3.24 -16.05 -4.74
CA GLN A 69 2.06 -15.21 -4.77
C GLN A 69 2.44 -13.82 -5.25
N LEU A 70 1.61 -13.25 -6.10
CA LEU A 70 1.72 -11.87 -6.54
C LEU A 70 0.33 -11.36 -6.94
N PRO A 71 -0.09 -10.18 -6.48
CA PRO A 71 -1.27 -9.50 -6.99
C PRO A 71 -1.06 -9.13 -8.45
N ILE A 72 -1.89 -9.67 -9.33
CA ILE A 72 -1.82 -9.43 -10.77
C ILE A 72 -3.14 -8.81 -11.22
N GLY A 73 -3.06 -7.62 -11.84
CA GLY A 73 -4.23 -6.83 -12.20
C GLY A 73 -3.84 -5.41 -12.64
N HIS A 74 -4.51 -4.40 -12.11
CA HIS A 74 -4.14 -3.01 -12.33
C HIS A 74 -2.74 -2.73 -11.76
N PHE A 75 -1.97 -1.86 -12.41
CA PHE A 75 -0.68 -1.43 -11.88
C PHE A 75 -0.88 -0.64 -10.59
N GLN A 76 -0.26 -1.09 -9.50
CA GLN A 76 -0.22 -0.39 -8.23
C GLN A 76 1.20 -0.47 -7.69
N ASP A 77 1.70 0.66 -7.22
CA ASP A 77 3.00 0.71 -6.59
C ASP A 77 2.99 1.73 -5.45
N VAL A 78 3.76 1.42 -4.42
CA VAL A 78 3.85 2.13 -3.15
C VAL A 78 5.31 2.60 -3.00
N PRO A 79 5.61 3.64 -2.21
CA PRO A 79 6.96 4.19 -2.15
C PRO A 79 7.93 3.11 -1.65
N LEU A 80 9.21 3.34 -1.91
CA LEU A 80 10.25 2.33 -1.71
C LEU A 80 10.36 1.86 -0.26
N GLU A 81 10.16 2.76 0.70
CA GLU A 81 10.25 2.44 2.14
C GLU A 81 9.00 1.75 2.69
N ASP A 82 7.91 1.67 1.92
CA ASP A 82 6.69 1.01 2.36
C ASP A 82 6.77 -0.51 2.14
N THR A 83 6.90 -1.21 3.27
CA THR A 83 6.97 -2.67 3.36
C THR A 83 5.63 -3.32 3.70
N ILE A 84 4.56 -2.54 3.87
CA ILE A 84 3.21 -3.05 4.19
C ILE A 84 2.32 -2.94 2.96
N GLY A 85 2.43 -1.84 2.23
CA GLY A 85 1.72 -1.60 1.00
C GLY A 85 1.91 -2.74 0.00
N ILE A 86 0.82 -3.06 -0.69
CA ILE A 86 0.76 -4.15 -1.67
C ILE A 86 1.04 -3.57 -3.05
N ARG A 87 2.06 -4.10 -3.72
CA ARG A 87 2.36 -3.82 -5.13
C ARG A 87 1.68 -4.85 -6.01
N SER A 88 1.06 -4.38 -7.09
CA SER A 88 0.45 -5.23 -8.10
C SER A 88 1.06 -4.99 -9.46
N TYR A 89 1.04 -6.04 -10.28
CA TYR A 89 1.69 -6.08 -11.58
C TYR A 89 0.63 -6.33 -12.64
N SER A 90 0.75 -5.69 -13.79
CA SER A 90 -0.05 -6.11 -14.94
C SER A 90 0.40 -7.50 -15.42
N ASN A 91 -0.49 -8.23 -16.09
CA ASN A 91 -0.14 -9.53 -16.70
C ASN A 91 1.09 -9.43 -17.60
N GLN A 92 1.11 -8.41 -18.45
CA GLN A 92 2.22 -8.16 -19.37
C GLN A 92 3.52 -7.90 -18.60
N GLU A 93 3.48 -7.05 -17.57
CA GLU A 93 4.67 -6.68 -16.80
C GLU A 93 5.30 -7.88 -16.09
N ILE A 94 4.50 -8.72 -15.42
CA ILE A 94 5.03 -9.90 -14.73
C ILE A 94 5.56 -10.94 -15.72
N GLU A 95 4.88 -11.14 -16.85
CA GLU A 95 5.32 -12.09 -17.87
C GLU A 95 6.63 -11.65 -18.53
N GLU A 96 6.77 -10.36 -18.83
CA GLU A 96 8.01 -9.77 -19.33
C GLU A 96 9.15 -9.93 -18.30
N SER A 97 8.89 -9.64 -17.03
CA SER A 97 9.88 -9.74 -15.95
C SER A 97 10.34 -11.17 -15.73
N LEU A 98 9.43 -12.15 -15.72
CA LEU A 98 9.80 -13.58 -15.68
C LEU A 98 10.66 -13.96 -16.88
N ARG A 99 10.20 -13.64 -18.10
CA ARG A 99 10.91 -13.99 -19.35
C ARG A 99 12.31 -13.40 -19.38
N ARG A 100 12.47 -12.15 -18.95
CA ARG A 100 13.76 -11.45 -18.86
C ARG A 100 14.74 -12.18 -17.94
N ASN A 101 14.23 -12.82 -16.89
CA ASN A 101 15.01 -13.60 -15.94
C ASN A 101 15.06 -15.10 -16.25
N GLY A 102 14.74 -15.50 -17.48
CA GLY A 102 14.82 -16.90 -17.92
C GLY A 102 13.76 -17.81 -17.27
N LEU A 103 12.70 -17.22 -16.72
CA LEU A 103 11.54 -17.90 -16.13
C LEU A 103 10.32 -17.72 -17.03
N GLY A 104 9.34 -18.61 -16.92
CA GLY A 104 8.05 -18.46 -17.59
C GLY A 104 6.95 -19.16 -16.81
N PHE A 105 5.71 -18.68 -16.92
CA PHE A 105 4.57 -19.37 -16.31
C PHE A 105 4.47 -20.79 -16.84
N HIS A 106 4.28 -21.74 -15.93
CA HIS A 106 4.05 -23.13 -16.29
C HIS A 106 2.62 -23.29 -16.83
N PRO A 107 2.35 -24.17 -17.82
CA PRO A 107 1.01 -24.33 -18.41
C PRO A 107 -0.08 -24.76 -17.43
N SER A 108 0.30 -25.40 -16.31
CA SER A 108 -0.64 -25.75 -15.23
C SER A 108 -0.90 -24.60 -14.25
N SER A 109 -0.20 -23.48 -14.39
CA SER A 109 -0.59 -22.24 -13.72
C SER A 109 -1.86 -21.78 -14.41
N ASP A 110 -2.96 -21.83 -13.67
CA ASP A 110 -4.30 -21.59 -14.19
C ASP A 110 -4.35 -20.30 -15.04
N PRO A 111 -4.73 -20.40 -16.33
CA PRO A 111 -4.78 -19.25 -17.23
C PRO A 111 -6.06 -18.44 -17.08
N GLU A 112 -6.95 -18.77 -16.13
CA GLU A 112 -8.08 -17.91 -15.78
C GLU A 112 -7.57 -16.64 -15.07
N PHE A 113 -7.04 -15.76 -15.90
CA PHE A 113 -6.92 -14.32 -15.72
C PHE A 113 -8.34 -13.75 -15.69
N THR A 114 -9.14 -14.13 -14.71
CA THR A 114 -10.34 -13.36 -14.43
C THR A 114 -9.89 -11.96 -14.06
N GLU A 115 -10.36 -10.97 -14.82
CA GLU A 115 -10.41 -9.54 -14.47
C GLU A 115 -11.26 -9.32 -13.20
N LEU A 116 -11.07 -10.15 -12.19
CA LEU A 116 -11.68 -9.98 -10.89
C LEU A 116 -10.70 -9.15 -10.09
N SER A 117 -11.09 -7.90 -9.98
CA SER A 117 -10.67 -6.81 -9.11
C SER A 117 -10.58 -7.19 -7.62
N ASP A 118 -10.09 -8.38 -7.29
CA ASP A 118 -9.76 -8.78 -5.92
C ASP A 118 -8.25 -8.61 -5.71
N PRO A 119 -7.79 -7.42 -5.28
CA PRO A 119 -6.39 -7.18 -4.95
C PRO A 119 -5.88 -8.08 -3.80
N HIS A 120 -6.76 -8.83 -3.14
CA HIS A 120 -6.43 -9.80 -2.10
C HIS A 120 -6.41 -11.25 -2.59
N SER A 121 -6.41 -11.51 -3.90
CA SER A 121 -6.30 -12.85 -4.45
C SER A 121 -4.96 -13.51 -4.07
N HIS A 122 -4.95 -14.30 -2.99
CA HIS A 122 -3.79 -15.07 -2.51
C HIS A 122 -3.48 -16.32 -3.35
N ARG A 123 -3.78 -16.28 -4.65
CA ARG A 123 -3.57 -17.43 -5.53
C ARG A 123 -2.08 -17.61 -5.80
N PHE A 124 -1.58 -18.83 -5.59
CA PHE A 124 -0.23 -19.19 -6.04
C PHE A 124 -0.15 -19.26 -7.56
N ARG A 125 1.02 -18.94 -8.08
CA ARG A 125 1.43 -19.13 -9.47
C ARG A 125 2.63 -20.05 -9.52
N LEU A 126 2.72 -20.79 -10.61
CA LEU A 126 3.84 -21.68 -10.89
C LEU A 126 4.59 -21.14 -12.11
N ALA A 127 5.87 -20.85 -11.93
CA ALA A 127 6.81 -20.56 -13.00
C ALA A 127 7.89 -21.64 -13.07
N GLN A 128 8.50 -21.79 -14.24
CA GLN A 128 9.59 -22.73 -14.48
C GLN A 128 10.76 -21.99 -15.11
N LYS A 129 11.97 -22.49 -14.84
CA LYS A 129 13.19 -22.09 -15.55
C LYS A 129 13.14 -22.60 -16.99
N ILE A 130 13.01 -21.69 -17.95
CA ILE A 130 12.78 -22.00 -19.38
C ILE A 130 13.96 -21.68 -20.28
N GLY A 131 14.93 -20.88 -19.84
CA GLY A 131 16.02 -20.43 -20.71
C GLY A 131 17.06 -19.58 -20.01
N PRO A 132 18.02 -18.99 -20.75
CA PRO A 132 19.02 -18.10 -20.19
C PRO A 132 18.40 -16.77 -19.73
N ILE A 133 19.12 -16.06 -18.86
CA ILE A 133 18.76 -14.72 -18.40
C ILE A 133 19.15 -13.70 -19.49
N SER A 134 18.26 -12.77 -19.80
CA SER A 134 18.55 -11.62 -20.66
C SER A 134 19.44 -10.60 -19.94
N PRO A 135 20.21 -9.75 -20.65
CA PRO A 135 21.00 -8.69 -20.03
C PRO A 135 20.17 -7.84 -19.03
N PRO A 136 20.77 -7.35 -17.93
CA PRO A 136 20.06 -6.52 -16.97
C PRO A 136 19.48 -5.29 -17.65
N VAL A 137 18.18 -5.06 -17.44
CA VAL A 137 17.60 -3.74 -17.67
C VAL A 137 17.79 -2.96 -16.38
N SER A 138 18.32 -1.73 -16.47
CA SER A 138 18.37 -0.85 -15.31
C SER A 138 16.93 -0.60 -14.85
N MET A 139 16.61 -1.07 -13.65
CA MET A 139 15.40 -0.63 -12.97
C MET A 139 15.80 0.45 -11.98
N ASP A 140 15.28 1.65 -12.23
CA ASP A 140 15.60 2.79 -11.40
C ASP A 140 15.00 2.61 -10.01
N TRP A 141 15.77 2.96 -8.98
CA TRP A 141 15.30 3.15 -7.62
C TRP A 141 14.55 4.48 -7.46
N ASN A 142 13.74 4.83 -8.45
CA ASN A 142 13.04 6.10 -8.47
C ASN A 142 11.75 5.96 -7.67
N GLU A 143 11.59 6.85 -6.68
CA GLU A 143 10.33 7.01 -6.01
C GLU A 143 9.28 7.53 -6.99
N LEU A 144 8.07 6.96 -6.95
CA LEU A 144 6.98 7.47 -7.76
C LEU A 144 6.64 8.90 -7.34
N LYS A 145 6.48 9.80 -8.31
CA LYS A 145 6.03 11.17 -8.04
C LYS A 145 4.66 11.22 -7.33
N GLN A 146 3.83 10.20 -7.57
CA GLN A 146 2.54 10.00 -6.91
C GLN A 146 2.33 8.49 -6.68
N PRO A 147 2.75 7.92 -5.53
CA PRO A 147 2.55 6.51 -5.25
C PRO A 147 1.08 6.21 -4.90
N HIS A 148 0.64 5.00 -5.18
CA HIS A 148 -0.73 4.54 -4.94
C HIS A 148 -0.85 4.03 -3.49
N PHE A 149 -0.95 4.97 -2.56
CA PHE A 149 -0.76 4.77 -1.12
C PHE A 149 -1.96 4.26 -0.31
N VAL A 150 -2.91 3.56 -0.91
CA VAL A 150 -4.16 3.28 -0.21
C VAL A 150 -4.58 1.83 -0.38
N SER A 151 -3.85 0.90 0.22
CA SER A 151 -4.45 -0.39 0.56
C SER A 151 -5.38 -0.19 1.76
N GLU A 152 -6.57 -0.79 1.75
CA GLU A 152 -7.48 -0.77 2.90
C GLU A 152 -6.81 -1.38 4.15
N LEU A 153 -5.92 -2.35 3.96
CA LEU A 153 -5.12 -2.94 5.03
C LEU A 153 -4.20 -1.91 5.69
N ASP A 154 -3.56 -1.04 4.92
CA ASP A 154 -2.72 0.02 5.45
C ASP A 154 -3.58 0.96 6.30
N ASN A 155 -4.72 1.43 5.76
CA ASN A 155 -5.64 2.31 6.48
C ASN A 155 -6.05 1.70 7.83
N HIS A 156 -6.41 0.41 7.83
CA HIS A 156 -6.78 -0.33 9.02
C HIS A 156 -5.63 -0.44 10.03
N LEU A 157 -4.41 -0.72 9.55
CA LEU A 157 -3.24 -0.84 10.42
C LEU A 157 -2.88 0.49 11.10
N TYR A 158 -2.90 1.62 10.37
CA TYR A 158 -2.71 2.95 10.97
C TYR A 158 -3.79 3.25 12.01
N ALA A 159 -5.05 2.94 11.72
CA ALA A 159 -6.15 3.15 12.66
C ALA A 159 -6.00 2.29 13.93
N MET A 160 -5.72 0.99 13.78
CA MET A 160 -5.48 0.07 14.90
C MET A 160 -4.28 0.48 15.74
N TYR A 161 -3.17 0.87 15.11
CA TYR A 161 -1.99 1.34 15.83
C TYR A 161 -2.32 2.57 16.66
N ALA A 162 -3.03 3.53 16.07
CA ALA A 162 -3.44 4.75 16.78
C ALA A 162 -4.38 4.45 17.96
N ASP A 163 -5.35 3.56 17.79
CA ASP A 163 -6.25 3.13 18.87
C ASP A 163 -5.47 2.45 20.00
N ASN A 164 -4.50 1.60 19.67
CA ASN A 164 -3.64 0.93 20.66
C ASN A 164 -2.77 1.95 21.41
N CYS A 165 -2.19 2.93 20.70
CA CYS A 165 -1.47 4.04 21.32
C CYS A 165 -2.37 4.82 22.28
N ALA A 166 -3.61 5.13 21.89
CA ALA A 166 -4.58 5.82 22.75
C ALA A 166 -4.91 4.98 24.00
N CYS A 167 -5.20 3.68 23.84
CA CYS A 167 -5.43 2.77 24.95
C CYS A 167 -4.23 2.67 25.91
N ALA A 168 -3.01 2.79 25.39
CA ALA A 168 -1.78 2.80 26.17
C ALA A 168 -1.45 4.17 26.81
N GLY A 169 -2.24 5.21 26.54
CA GLY A 169 -1.98 6.58 27.00
C GLY A 169 -0.95 7.36 26.15
N ASN A 170 -0.45 6.77 25.07
CA ASN A 170 0.49 7.38 24.12
C ASN A 170 -0.25 8.26 23.10
N TYR A 171 -1.02 9.23 23.58
CA TYR A 171 -1.95 9.99 22.76
C TYR A 171 -1.29 10.76 21.60
N GLN A 172 -0.10 11.33 21.80
CA GLN A 172 0.59 12.09 20.75
C GLN A 172 0.99 11.21 19.56
N GLU A 173 1.40 9.97 19.84
CA GLU A 173 1.78 9.00 18.83
C GLU A 173 0.55 8.54 18.02
N GLY A 174 -0.58 8.30 18.69
CA GLY A 174 -1.85 8.00 18.03
C GLY A 174 -2.32 9.14 17.12
N ILE A 175 -2.20 10.40 17.57
CA ILE A 175 -2.53 11.59 16.77
C ILE A 175 -1.62 11.71 15.56
N GLN A 176 -0.31 11.54 15.71
CA GLN A 176 0.64 11.60 14.60
C GLN A 176 0.34 10.50 13.57
N THR A 177 0.04 9.29 14.04
CA THR A 177 -0.33 8.16 13.19
C THR A 177 -1.59 8.46 12.37
N LEU A 178 -2.63 9.02 13.00
CA LEU A 178 -3.87 9.39 12.33
C LEU A 178 -3.68 10.57 11.37
N GLN A 179 -2.79 11.53 11.67
CA GLN A 179 -2.43 12.59 10.74
C GLN A 179 -1.74 12.03 9.49
N ILE A 180 -0.83 11.07 9.65
CA ILE A 180 -0.22 10.36 8.52
C ILE A 180 -1.30 9.66 7.69
N LEU A 181 -2.23 8.95 8.33
CA LEU A 181 -3.34 8.28 7.66
C LEU A 181 -4.20 9.25 6.83
N VAL A 182 -4.63 10.36 7.43
CA VAL A 182 -5.49 11.36 6.77
C VAL A 182 -4.76 12.08 5.64
N ASN A 183 -3.46 12.36 5.80
CA ASN A 183 -2.64 12.95 4.75
C ASN A 183 -2.45 11.99 3.57
N LYS A 184 -2.29 10.69 3.85
CA LYS A 184 -2.14 9.64 2.83
C LYS A 184 -3.45 9.34 2.10
N ASN A 185 -4.56 9.35 2.81
CA ASN A 185 -5.89 9.14 2.25
C ASN A 185 -6.84 10.27 2.66
N PRO A 186 -6.83 11.40 1.92
CA PRO A 186 -7.71 12.53 2.19
C PRO A 186 -9.20 12.24 1.93
N ALA A 187 -9.62 11.05 1.52
CA ALA A 187 -11.03 10.65 1.47
C ALA A 187 -11.42 9.76 2.66
N ASN A 188 -10.47 9.36 3.53
CA ASN A 188 -10.74 8.49 4.67
C ASN A 188 -11.50 9.24 5.77
N LEU A 189 -12.83 9.14 5.73
CA LEU A 189 -13.71 9.74 6.73
C LEU A 189 -13.48 9.12 8.11
N GLU A 190 -13.33 7.79 8.20
CA GLU A 190 -13.15 7.10 9.48
C GLU A 190 -11.87 7.54 10.19
N GLY A 191 -10.75 7.59 9.48
CA GLY A 191 -9.47 8.08 10.01
C GLY A 191 -9.55 9.53 10.47
N ARG A 192 -10.28 10.40 9.76
CA ARG A 192 -10.53 11.78 10.19
C ARG A 192 -11.38 11.87 11.44
N LEU A 193 -12.44 11.07 11.53
CA LEU A 193 -13.31 11.03 12.72
C LEU A 193 -12.52 10.57 13.95
N ARG A 194 -11.68 9.53 13.80
CA ARG A 194 -10.77 9.07 14.85
C ARG A 194 -9.78 10.16 15.26
N LEU A 195 -9.19 10.88 14.30
CA LEU A 195 -8.29 12.00 14.58
C LEU A 195 -8.99 13.09 15.38
N ALA A 196 -10.19 13.52 14.92
CA ALA A 196 -10.97 14.53 15.60
C ALA A 196 -11.33 14.10 17.03
N ALA A 197 -11.81 12.87 17.22
CA ALA A 197 -12.15 12.34 18.54
C ALA A 197 -10.94 12.37 19.50
N LEU A 198 -9.78 11.90 19.06
CA LEU A 198 -8.56 11.86 19.86
C LEU A 198 -8.03 13.28 20.19
N LEU A 199 -8.16 14.23 19.25
CA LEU A 199 -7.83 15.64 19.50
C LEU A 199 -8.78 16.28 20.53
N ILE A 200 -10.07 15.93 20.52
CA ILE A 200 -11.05 16.39 21.51
C ILE A 200 -10.72 15.82 22.89
N GLU A 201 -10.48 14.51 22.98
CA GLU A 201 -10.15 13.82 24.23
C GLU A 201 -8.89 14.39 24.88
N THR A 202 -7.88 14.71 24.07
CA THR A 202 -6.61 15.31 24.54
C THR A 202 -6.67 16.82 24.77
N GLY A 203 -7.83 17.45 24.54
CA GLY A 203 -8.01 18.89 24.73
C GLY A 203 -7.35 19.77 23.66
N GLN A 204 -6.89 19.21 22.54
CA GLN A 204 -6.36 19.95 21.39
C GLN A 204 -7.48 20.55 20.53
N LEU A 205 -8.37 21.31 21.17
CA LEU A 205 -9.62 21.81 20.61
C LEU A 205 -9.46 22.65 19.33
N PRO A 206 -8.42 23.51 19.17
CA PRO A 206 -8.21 24.23 17.92
C PRO A 206 -7.94 23.32 16.72
N LYS A 207 -7.14 22.26 16.91
CA LYS A 207 -6.88 21.29 15.84
C LYS A 207 -8.11 20.44 15.54
N ALA A 208 -8.82 20.00 16.59
CA ALA A 208 -10.06 19.26 16.44
C ALA A 208 -11.10 20.04 15.62
N PHE A 209 -11.21 21.35 15.86
CA PHE A 209 -12.10 22.22 15.11
C PHE A 209 -11.78 22.24 13.62
N VAL A 210 -10.51 22.47 13.26
CA VAL A 210 -10.05 22.44 11.85
C VAL A 210 -10.37 21.08 11.21
N THR A 211 -10.07 19.97 11.89
CA THR A 211 -10.36 18.62 11.36
C THR A 211 -11.87 18.39 11.18
N MET A 212 -12.71 18.90 12.08
CA MET A 212 -14.16 18.81 11.94
C MET A 212 -14.71 19.69 10.80
N GLU A 213 -14.15 20.87 10.56
CA GLU A 213 -14.49 21.70 9.40
C GLU A 213 -14.15 21.01 8.08
N GLU A 214 -12.99 20.35 8.00
CA GLU A 214 -12.62 19.54 6.84
C GLU A 214 -13.61 18.40 6.61
N ILE A 215 -14.01 17.68 7.67
CA ILE A 215 -15.02 16.61 7.58
C ILE A 215 -16.34 17.13 7.01
N ILE A 216 -16.83 18.26 7.52
CA ILE A 216 -18.11 18.86 7.08
C ILE A 216 -17.98 19.38 5.65
N THR A 217 -16.83 19.92 5.27
CA THR A 217 -16.57 20.38 3.90
C THR A 217 -16.63 19.22 2.91
N LEU A 218 -16.06 18.06 3.24
CA LEU A 218 -16.09 16.85 2.42
C LEU A 218 -17.46 16.14 2.48
N HIS A 219 -18.15 16.21 3.61
CA HIS A 219 -19.44 15.56 3.84
C HIS A 219 -20.48 16.53 4.42
N PRO A 220 -21.05 17.43 3.60
CA PRO A 220 -21.96 18.48 4.07
C PRO A 220 -23.21 17.97 4.81
N GLY A 221 -23.66 16.75 4.48
CA GLY A 221 -24.81 16.09 5.12
C GLY A 221 -24.49 15.33 6.41
N TYR A 222 -23.26 15.37 6.93
CA TYR A 222 -22.88 14.66 8.15
C TYR A 222 -23.37 15.38 9.40
N GLU A 223 -24.62 15.09 9.81
CA GLU A 223 -25.31 15.79 10.92
C GLU A 223 -24.58 15.71 12.27
N GLU A 224 -23.98 14.56 12.59
CA GLU A 224 -23.19 14.39 13.82
C GLU A 224 -21.98 15.33 13.82
N GLY A 225 -21.36 15.55 12.66
CA GLY A 225 -20.25 16.49 12.54
C GLY A 225 -20.66 17.92 12.87
N HIS A 226 -21.80 18.37 12.33
CA HIS A 226 -22.38 19.68 12.67
C HIS A 226 -22.75 19.82 14.14
N ARG A 227 -23.19 18.73 14.80
CA ARG A 227 -23.44 18.72 16.25
C ARG A 227 -22.15 18.87 17.04
N THR A 228 -21.10 18.11 16.70
CA THR A 228 -19.79 18.19 17.35
C THR A 228 -19.15 19.56 17.16
N LEU A 229 -19.22 20.16 15.97
CA LEU A 229 -18.69 21.50 15.71
C LEU A 229 -19.36 22.57 16.58
N ARG A 230 -20.69 22.51 16.72
CA ARG A 230 -21.45 23.40 17.62
C ARG A 230 -21.01 23.25 19.08
N GLN A 231 -20.87 22.01 19.56
CA GLN A 231 -20.39 21.76 20.92
C GLN A 231 -18.96 22.29 21.14
N LEU A 232 -18.08 22.20 20.13
CA LEU A 232 -16.74 22.77 20.20
C LEU A 232 -16.75 24.30 20.29
N LEU A 233 -17.61 24.97 19.51
CA LEU A 233 -17.78 26.42 19.54
C LEU A 233 -18.35 26.91 20.88
N GLU A 234 -19.32 26.18 21.44
CA GLU A 234 -19.88 26.49 22.77
C GLU A 234 -18.83 26.37 23.86
N LYS A 235 -18.00 25.31 23.82
CA LYS A 235 -16.91 25.09 24.79
C LYS A 235 -15.75 26.06 24.60
N CYS A 236 -15.53 26.56 23.38
CA CYS A 236 -14.43 27.44 23.04
C CYS A 236 -14.89 28.56 22.09
N PRO A 237 -15.50 29.63 22.63
CA PRO A 237 -16.01 30.77 21.84
C PRO A 237 -14.94 31.49 21.01
N ASN A 238 -13.67 31.30 21.35
CA ASN A 238 -12.51 31.88 20.68
C ASN A 238 -12.11 31.12 19.40
N LEU A 239 -12.67 29.93 19.14
CA LEU A 239 -12.51 29.18 17.89
C LEU A 239 -13.39 29.82 16.81
N ASN A 240 -13.03 31.03 16.40
CA ASN A 240 -13.79 31.76 15.38
C ASN A 240 -13.32 31.30 13.98
N PRO A 241 -14.20 30.79 13.10
CA PRO A 241 -13.83 30.36 11.73
C PRO A 241 -13.16 31.46 10.89
N SER A 242 -13.28 32.73 11.29
CA SER A 242 -12.67 33.88 10.63
C SER A 242 -11.23 34.21 11.06
N ARG A 243 -10.58 33.41 11.94
CA ARG A 243 -9.24 33.71 12.50
C ARG A 243 -8.18 32.62 12.38
N ILE A 244 -8.49 31.47 11.80
CA ILE A 244 -7.45 30.51 11.41
C ILE A 244 -6.89 31.04 10.08
N PRO A 245 -5.58 31.34 9.97
CA PRO A 245 -5.02 31.78 8.70
C PRO A 245 -5.31 30.67 7.69
N SER A 246 -6.07 31.00 6.65
CA SER A 246 -5.96 30.27 5.41
C SER A 246 -4.47 30.26 5.08
N LEU A 247 -3.87 29.07 5.11
CA LEU A 247 -2.64 28.85 4.36
C LEU A 247 -3.07 29.04 2.91
N SER A 248 -2.94 30.29 2.49
CA SER A 248 -3.14 30.79 1.15
C SER A 248 -2.50 29.80 0.21
N THR A 249 -3.34 29.13 -0.57
CA THR A 249 -3.00 28.62 -1.88
C THR A 249 -2.13 29.65 -2.58
N THR A 250 -0.88 29.30 -2.85
CA THR A 250 -0.02 30.04 -3.76
C THR A 250 -0.63 29.95 -5.15
N SER A 251 -1.59 30.83 -5.42
CA SER A 251 -1.95 31.22 -6.77
C SER A 251 -0.81 32.10 -7.28
N GLN A 252 0.06 31.51 -8.08
CA GLN A 252 0.73 32.28 -9.13
C GLN A 252 0.10 31.87 -10.45
N HIS A 253 -0.61 32.84 -11.02
CA HIS A 253 -0.97 32.92 -12.42
C HIS A 253 0.20 32.51 -13.32
N SER A 254 -0.09 31.63 -14.29
CA SER A 254 0.35 31.88 -15.65
C SER A 254 -0.75 31.42 -16.60
N SER A 255 -1.34 32.41 -17.26
CA SER A 255 -2.25 32.27 -18.39
C SER A 255 -1.50 31.76 -19.62
N ALA A 256 -1.97 30.66 -20.21
CA ALA A 256 -1.76 30.36 -21.62
C ALA A 256 -2.89 29.45 -22.13
N ASP A 257 -3.85 30.13 -22.76
CA ASP A 257 -4.59 29.76 -23.97
C ASP A 257 -4.40 28.33 -24.53
N ALA A 258 -5.49 27.56 -24.62
CA ALA A 258 -5.76 26.66 -25.75
C ALA A 258 -7.19 26.11 -25.65
N SER A 259 -8.05 26.64 -26.52
CA SER A 259 -9.23 26.02 -27.09
C SER A 259 -9.15 24.48 -27.23
N GLN A 260 -10.21 23.78 -26.80
CA GLN A 260 -11.08 22.93 -27.64
C GLN A 260 -11.76 21.81 -26.81
N GLY A 261 -13.09 21.77 -26.88
CA GLY A 261 -13.88 20.53 -26.96
C GLY A 261 -14.12 19.74 -25.67
N THR A 262 -15.27 19.97 -25.02
CA THR A 262 -15.93 18.97 -24.17
C THR A 262 -17.39 18.83 -24.58
N PRO A 263 -17.89 17.61 -24.85
CA PRO A 263 -19.29 17.32 -24.70
C PRO A 263 -19.58 16.54 -23.40
N ALA A 264 -20.59 17.04 -22.70
CA ALA A 264 -21.67 16.33 -22.02
C ALA A 264 -21.36 15.28 -20.94
N LEU A 265 -21.67 15.73 -19.72
CA LEU A 265 -22.17 15.01 -18.54
C LEU A 265 -23.03 13.77 -18.84
N ALA A 266 -22.75 12.67 -18.14
CA ALA A 266 -23.74 11.64 -17.83
C ALA A 266 -23.67 11.29 -16.34
N ASN A 267 -24.75 11.63 -15.65
CA ASN A 267 -25.07 11.25 -14.28
C ASN A 267 -25.02 9.72 -14.09
N ARG A 268 -24.44 9.25 -12.99
CA ARG A 268 -24.79 7.95 -12.41
C ARG A 268 -25.14 8.12 -10.94
N GLU A 269 -26.43 7.91 -10.70
CA GLU A 269 -27.08 7.81 -9.40
C GLU A 269 -26.56 6.57 -8.67
N TYR A 270 -26.12 6.73 -7.42
CA TYR A 270 -25.92 5.62 -6.51
C TYR A 270 -27.27 5.21 -5.92
N SER A 271 -27.82 4.11 -6.43
CA SER A 271 -28.99 3.46 -5.86
C SER A 271 -28.60 2.66 -4.61
N THR A 272 -29.07 3.13 -3.46
CA THR A 272 -29.09 2.39 -2.21
C THR A 272 -29.99 1.16 -2.34
N THR A 273 -29.48 -0.04 -2.11
CA THR A 273 -30.34 -1.17 -1.73
C THR A 273 -29.83 -1.77 -0.43
N LYS A 274 -30.69 -1.67 0.58
CA LYS A 274 -30.61 -2.32 1.89
C LYS A 274 -30.78 -3.84 1.72
N ILE A 275 -29.91 -4.61 2.36
CA ILE A 275 -30.13 -5.63 3.41
C ILE A 275 -28.83 -6.42 3.55
#